data_AF-A0AAD0LPX6-F1
#
_entry.id   AF-A0AAD0LPX6-F1
#
_cell.length_a   1.000
_cell.length_b   1.000
_cell.length_c   1.000
_cell.angle_alpha   90.00
_cell.angle_beta   90.00
_cell.angle_gamma   90.00
#
_symmetry.space_group_name_H-M   'P 1'
#
loop_
_entity.id
_entity.type
_entity.pdbx_description
1 polymer ?
#
loop_
_entity_poly.entity_id
_entity_poly.type
_entity_poly.pdbx_seq_one_letter_code
_entity_poly.pdbx_strand_id
1 'polypeptide(L)'
;MRKNSLKSRHPKSFGAWKVRVLKIECPDCGSKAIIKKTNRKHREIADIYCACADVECGHTFVMNLTFSHTLSPSAKSGDAMLQQLISKLSPQQKQMTLDLLKTASN
;
A
#
# COMPACT_ATOMS: atom_id res chain seq x y z
N MET A 1 40.63 -16.66 8.25
CA MET A 1 39.94 -15.61 7.47
C MET A 1 38.68 -16.18 6.83
N ARG A 2 37.49 -15.79 7.30
CA ARG A 2 36.21 -16.23 6.72
C ARG A 2 35.92 -15.37 5.48
N LYS A 3 35.83 -16.01 4.31
CA LYS A 3 35.38 -15.36 3.07
C LYS A 3 33.91 -14.99 3.23
N ASN A 4 33.60 -13.70 3.32
CA ASN A 4 32.22 -13.22 3.24
C ASN A 4 31.72 -13.46 1.82
N SER A 5 30.91 -14.51 1.60
CA SER A 5 30.22 -14.68 0.33
C SER A 5 29.21 -13.54 0.18
N LEU A 6 29.42 -12.66 -0.80
CA LEU A 6 28.38 -11.74 -1.26
C LEU A 6 27.20 -12.61 -1.73
N LYS A 7 26.12 -12.66 -0.94
CA LYS A 7 24.88 -13.31 -1.36
C LYS A 7 24.39 -12.56 -2.58
N SER A 8 24.65 -13.11 -3.77
CA SER A 8 24.09 -12.60 -5.01
C SER A 8 22.58 -12.67 -4.90
N ARG A 9 21.92 -11.52 -4.81
CA ARG A 9 20.46 -11.41 -4.93
C ARG A 9 20.10 -11.54 -6.41
N HIS A 10 20.31 -12.72 -6.99
CA HIS A 10 19.57 -13.11 -8.18
C HIS A 10 18.28 -13.78 -7.70
N PRO A 11 17.09 -13.21 -7.96
CA PRO A 11 15.88 -14.00 -7.88
C PRO A 11 15.94 -15.03 -9.01
N LYS A 12 16.40 -16.24 -8.69
CA LYS A 12 16.19 -17.43 -9.52
C LYS A 12 14.74 -17.86 -9.35
N SER A 13 13.84 -17.33 -10.17
CA SER A 13 12.57 -18.00 -10.45
C SER A 13 12.00 -17.53 -11.79
N PHE A 14 12.13 -18.41 -12.79
CA PHE A 14 11.23 -18.48 -13.93
C PHE A 14 9.79 -18.57 -13.39
N GLY A 15 8.95 -17.59 -13.72
CA GLY A 15 7.56 -17.49 -13.22
C GLY A 15 7.22 -16.21 -12.44
N ALA A 16 8.07 -15.18 -12.48
CA ALA A 16 7.81 -13.91 -11.81
C ALA A 16 6.56 -13.20 -12.38
N TRP A 17 5.44 -13.31 -11.64
CA TRP A 17 4.27 -12.45 -11.80
C TRP A 17 4.72 -10.99 -11.92
N LYS A 18 4.19 -10.25 -12.92
CA LYS A 18 4.45 -8.83 -13.15
C LYS A 18 3.95 -7.99 -11.97
N VAL A 19 4.67 -7.98 -10.85
CA VAL A 19 4.37 -7.10 -9.72
C VAL A 19 4.92 -5.71 -10.01
N ARG A 20 4.06 -4.69 -9.89
CA ARG A 20 4.50 -3.29 -9.93
C ARG A 20 5.19 -2.97 -8.61
N VAL A 21 6.44 -2.55 -8.70
CA VAL A 21 7.23 -2.05 -7.56
C VAL A 21 7.16 -0.53 -7.56
N LEU A 22 7.09 0.08 -6.38
CA LEU A 22 7.18 1.53 -6.22
C LEU A 22 8.49 2.04 -6.86
N LYS A 23 8.36 2.94 -7.83
CA LYS A 23 9.50 3.62 -8.46
C LYS A 23 9.56 5.04 -7.91
N ILE A 24 10.74 5.43 -7.46
CA ILE A 24 11.03 6.79 -6.99
C ILE A 24 11.97 7.41 -8.01
N GLU A 25 11.70 8.66 -8.37
CA GLU A 25 12.56 9.45 -9.25
C GLU A 25 13.36 10.44 -8.42
N CYS A 26 14.59 10.69 -8.84
CA CYS A 26 15.45 11.67 -8.22
C CYS A 26 14.88 13.07 -8.49
N PRO A 27 14.67 13.91 -7.46
CA PRO A 27 14.12 15.25 -7.65
C PRO A 27 15.07 16.20 -8.40
N ASP A 28 16.36 15.87 -8.44
CA ASP A 28 17.40 16.70 -9.05
C ASP A 28 17.60 16.39 -10.54
N CYS A 29 17.84 15.12 -10.90
CA CYS A 29 18.15 14.72 -12.28
C CYS A 29 17.04 13.90 -12.98
N GLY A 30 15.96 13.53 -12.28
CA GLY A 30 14.88 12.69 -12.82
C GLY A 30 15.24 11.20 -13.00
N SER A 31 16.50 10.81 -12.82
CA SER A 31 16.92 9.41 -12.88
C SER A 31 16.25 8.58 -11.78
N LYS A 32 16.14 7.26 -11.99
CA LYS A 32 15.56 6.35 -11.00
C LYS A 32 16.37 6.37 -9.71
N ALA A 33 15.68 6.35 -8.57
CA ALA A 33 16.30 6.22 -7.26
C ALA A 33 16.10 4.82 -6.67
N ILE A 34 17.11 4.35 -5.93
CA ILE A 34 17.14 3.06 -5.24
C ILE A 34 16.81 3.31 -3.77
N ILE A 35 15.75 2.65 -3.27
CA ILE A 35 15.41 2.65 -1.84
C ILE A 35 16.46 1.84 -1.07
N LYS A 36 17.15 2.49 -0.13
CA LYS A 36 18.15 1.87 0.74
C LYS A 36 17.55 1.39 2.06
N LYS A 37 16.67 2.19 2.65
CA LYS A 37 16.05 1.92 3.95
C LYS A 37 14.66 2.53 4.01
N THR A 38 13.74 1.82 4.65
CA THR A 38 12.43 2.36 5.04
C THR A 38 12.36 2.39 6.55
N ASN A 39 12.21 3.58 7.12
CA ASN A 39 12.00 3.78 8.55
C ASN A 39 10.50 3.99 8.81
N ARG A 40 9.84 2.97 9.37
CA ARG A 40 8.40 3.04 9.69
C ARG A 40 8.21 3.71 11.04
N LYS A 41 7.57 4.88 11.04
CA LYS A 41 7.23 5.64 12.27
C LYS A 41 5.86 5.22 12.81
N HIS A 42 4.91 5.07 11.90
CA HIS A 42 3.54 4.65 12.18
C HIS A 42 3.08 3.65 11.11
N ARG A 43 1.91 3.03 11.29
CA ARG A 43 1.31 2.15 10.28
C ARG A 43 1.10 2.86 8.94
N GLU A 44 0.89 4.17 9.00
CA GLU A 44 0.51 5.02 7.87
C GLU A 44 1.60 6.01 7.45
N ILE A 45 2.71 6.09 8.19
CA ILE A 45 3.77 7.07 7.95
C ILE A 45 5.13 6.37 7.98
N ALA A 46 5.91 6.54 6.92
CA ALA A 46 7.27 6.03 6.82
C ALA A 46 8.20 7.02 6.13
N ASP A 47 9.46 7.09 6.58
CA ASP A 47 10.53 7.77 5.85
C ASP A 47 11.25 6.77 4.95
N ILE A 48 11.47 7.13 3.69
CA ILE A 48 12.14 6.32 2.68
C ILE A 48 13.45 7.00 2.30
N TYR A 49 14.56 6.35 2.67
CA TYR A 49 15.91 6.79 2.32
C TYR A 49 16.28 6.25 0.95
N CYS A 50 16.58 7.15 0.02
CA CYS A 50 16.84 6.88 -1.38
C CYS A 50 18.24 7.35 -1.78
N ALA A 51 18.82 6.68 -2.76
CA ALA A 51 20.02 7.14 -3.46
C ALA A 51 19.76 7.08 -4.97
N CYS A 52 20.14 8.13 -5.70
CA CYS A 52 20.07 8.16 -7.15
C CYS A 52 20.85 6.99 -7.75
N ALA A 53 20.31 6.38 -8.80
CA ALA A 53 21.01 5.32 -9.53
C ALA A 53 22.05 5.87 -10.51
N ASP A 54 21.92 7.14 -10.90
CA ASP A 54 22.93 7.83 -11.68
C ASP A 54 24.11 8.21 -10.79
N VAL A 55 25.29 7.67 -11.12
CA VAL A 55 26.52 7.83 -10.34
C VAL A 55 27.02 9.27 -10.40
N GLU A 56 26.81 9.97 -11.52
CA GLU A 56 27.22 11.36 -11.68
C GLU A 56 26.36 12.29 -10.84
N CYS A 57 25.07 11.98 -10.70
CA CYS A 57 24.17 12.73 -9.81
C CYS A 57 24.47 12.43 -8.33
N GLY A 58 24.60 11.16 -7.94
CA GLY A 58 24.97 10.74 -6.58
C GLY A 58 23.99 11.17 -5.48
N HIS A 59 22.86 11.80 -5.81
CA HIS A 59 21.98 12.44 -4.84
C HIS A 59 21.36 11.43 -3.87
N THR A 60 21.53 11.67 -2.56
CA THR A 60 20.91 10.87 -1.49
C THR A 60 19.91 11.71 -0.74
N PHE A 61 18.69 11.20 -0.59
CA PHE A 61 17.58 11.99 -0.08
C PHE A 61 16.58 11.14 0.69
N VAL A 62 15.70 11.80 1.44
CA VAL A 62 14.65 11.17 2.23
C VAL A 62 13.30 11.66 1.72
N MET A 63 12.37 10.74 1.50
CA MET A 63 10.97 11.05 1.19
C MET A 63 10.05 10.55 2.29
N ASN A 64 8.96 11.26 2.56
CA ASN A 64 7.91 10.77 3.45
C ASN A 64 6.82 10.07 2.62
N LEU A 65 6.54 8.81 2.95
CA LEU A 65 5.40 8.06 2.46
C LEU A 65 4.30 8.10 3.52
N THR A 66 3.20 8.76 3.19
CA THR A 66 2.08 8.99 4.12
C THR A 66 0.78 8.54 3.46
N PHE A 67 -0.03 7.77 4.20
CA PHE A 67 -1.41 7.47 3.81
C PHE A 67 -2.20 8.79 3.74
N SER A 68 -2.91 9.00 2.63
CA SER A 68 -3.72 10.20 2.44
C SER A 68 -5.18 9.92 2.75
N HIS A 69 -5.84 9.13 1.92
CA HIS A 69 -7.24 8.77 2.08
C HIS A 69 -7.55 7.49 1.31
N THR A 70 -8.70 6.90 1.63
CA THR A 70 -9.20 5.69 0.99
C THR A 70 -10.13 6.06 -0.16
N LEU A 71 -9.84 5.60 -1.38
CA LEU A 71 -10.73 5.79 -2.53
C LEU A 71 -11.91 4.79 -2.53
N SER A 72 -11.64 3.55 -2.15
CA SER A 72 -12.65 2.51 -1.97
C SER A 72 -12.34 1.77 -0.67
N PRO A 73 -13.30 1.65 0.26
CA PRO A 73 -13.08 0.96 1.52
C PRO A 73 -12.68 -0.50 1.30
N SER A 74 -11.98 -1.05 2.28
CA SER A 74 -11.62 -2.46 2.27
C SER A 74 -12.89 -3.33 2.32
N ALA A 75 -12.90 -4.45 1.61
CA ALA A 75 -13.96 -5.46 1.78
C ALA A 75 -14.03 -5.97 3.23
N LYS A 76 -12.92 -5.90 3.97
CA LYS A 76 -12.87 -6.24 5.41
C LYS A 76 -13.64 -5.27 6.30
N SER A 77 -13.94 -4.07 5.81
CA SER A 77 -14.76 -3.07 6.51
C SER A 77 -16.21 -3.06 6.04
N GLY A 78 -16.62 -3.99 5.17
CA GLY A 78 -17.98 -4.05 4.62
C GLY A 78 -19.05 -4.24 5.70
N ASP A 79 -18.84 -5.18 6.62
CA ASP A 79 -19.80 -5.46 7.69
C ASP A 79 -19.96 -4.26 8.64
N ALA A 80 -18.85 -3.61 8.98
CA ALA A 80 -18.87 -2.40 9.82
C ALA A 80 -19.63 -1.26 9.13
N MET A 81 -19.44 -1.09 7.82
CA MET A 81 -20.18 -0.10 7.03
C MET A 81 -21.67 -0.46 6.96
N LEU A 82 -22.01 -1.73 6.72
CA LEU A 82 -23.39 -2.21 6.68
C LEU A 82 -24.09 -2.00 8.03
N GLN A 83 -23.42 -2.33 9.14
CA GLN A 83 -23.93 -2.07 10.49
C GLN A 83 -24.16 -0.58 10.74
N GLN A 84 -23.24 0.29 10.31
CA GLN A 84 -23.40 1.73 10.41
C GLN A 84 -24.56 2.27 9.56
N LEU A 85 -24.82 1.66 8.40
CA LEU A 85 -25.97 2.03 7.56
C LEU A 85 -27.27 1.60 8.22
N ILE A 86 -27.38 0.32 8.63
CA ILE A 86 -28.57 -0.22 9.28
C ILE A 86 -28.89 0.54 10.56
N SER A 87 -27.88 0.90 11.37
CA SER A 87 -28.12 1.59 12.65
C SER A 87 -28.76 2.97 12.47
N LYS A 88 -28.47 3.67 11.37
CA LYS A 88 -29.00 5.00 11.04
C LYS A 88 -30.41 4.97 10.44
N LEU A 89 -30.93 3.82 10.05
CA LEU A 89 -32.29 3.70 9.50
C LEU A 89 -33.36 3.91 10.59
N SER A 90 -34.48 4.52 10.20
CA SER A 90 -35.67 4.59 11.04
C SER A 90 -36.25 3.18 11.28
N PRO A 91 -37.06 2.97 12.34
CA PRO A 91 -37.68 1.67 12.61
C PRO A 91 -38.46 1.11 11.41
N GLN A 92 -39.19 1.96 10.69
CA GLN A 92 -39.94 1.58 9.50
C GLN A 92 -39.01 1.17 8.34
N GLN A 93 -37.92 1.90 8.11
CA GLN A 93 -36.94 1.60 7.06
C GLN A 93 -36.18 0.29 7.34
N LYS A 94 -35.90 -0.01 8.62
CA LYS A 94 -35.31 -1.29 9.02
C LYS A 94 -36.24 -2.45 8.66
N GLN A 95 -37.53 -2.33 8.98
CA GLN A 95 -38.51 -3.36 8.66
C GLN A 95 -38.63 -3.58 7.15
N MET A 96 -38.74 -2.51 6.38
CA MET A 96 -38.76 -2.58 4.91
C MET A 96 -37.49 -3.25 4.35
N THR A 97 -36.32 -2.92 4.89
CA THR A 97 -35.05 -3.53 4.47
C THR A 97 -35.02 -5.03 4.76
N LEU A 98 -35.51 -5.45 5.94
CA LEU A 98 -35.62 -6.86 6.30
C LEU A 98 -36.56 -7.62 5.37
N ASP A 99 -37.69 -7.02 5.01
CA ASP A 99 -38.67 -7.65 4.13
C ASP A 99 -38.10 -7.81 2.70
N LEU A 100 -37.38 -6.81 2.20
CA LEU A 100 -36.67 -6.89 0.91
C LEU A 100 -35.61 -8.02 0.91
N LEU A 101 -34.81 -8.13 1.97
CA LEU A 101 -33.78 -9.18 2.09
C LEU A 101 -34.40 -10.60 2.14
N LYS A 102 -35.55 -10.76 2.80
CA LYS A 102 -36.30 -12.02 2.81
C LYS A 102 -36.81 -12.37 1.41
N THR A 103 -37.35 -11.40 0.67
CA THR A 103 -37.84 -11.64 -0.70
C THR A 103 -36.75 -11.99 -1.70
N ALA A 104 -35.55 -11.43 -1.54
CA ALA A 104 -34.41 -11.69 -2.43
C ALA A 104 -33.70 -13.03 -2.17
N SER A 105 -33.99 -13.69 -1.04
CA SER A 105 -33.38 -14.97 -0.65
C SER A 105 -34.21 -16.20 -1.07
N ASN A 106 -35.34 -15.99 -1.76
CA ASN A 106 -36.21 -17.03 -2.32
C ASN A 106 -36.04 -17.15 -3.83
#